data_AF-A0A951NDM6-F1
#
_entry.id   AF-A0A951NDM6-F1
#
_cell.length_a   1.000
_cell.length_b   1.000
_cell.length_c   1.000
_cell.angle_alpha   90.00
_cell.angle_beta   90.00
_cell.angle_gamma   90.00
#
_symmetry.space_group_name_H-M   'P 1'
#
loop_
_entity.id
_entity.type
_entity.pdbx_description
1 polymer ?
#
loop_
_entity_poly.entity_id
_entity_poly.type
_entity_poly.pdbx_seq_one_letter_code
_entity_poly.pdbx_strand_id
1 'polypeptide(L)'
;LSLDPTTARDFHDETLPAGAAKTAHFCSMCGPHFCSMKISQDVRRYAAEQGVDETAALELGMQEKSAEFVEQGGRVYLPVVD
;
A
#
# COMPACT_ATOMS: atom_id res chain seq x y z
N LEU A 1 20.96 -9.29 -6.63
CA LEU A 1 20.66 -10.72 -6.87
C LEU A 1 19.98 -10.90 -8.25
N SER A 2 20.40 -10.16 -9.28
CA SER A 2 20.00 -10.41 -10.68
C SER A 2 21.22 -10.87 -11.46
N LEU A 3 20.99 -11.56 -12.58
CA LEU A 3 22.04 -11.98 -13.51
C LEU A 3 22.78 -10.77 -14.08
N ASP A 4 22.04 -9.68 -14.37
CA ASP A 4 22.57 -8.37 -14.74
C ASP A 4 22.01 -7.29 -13.79
N PRO A 5 22.78 -6.88 -12.78
CA PRO A 5 22.38 -5.82 -11.84
C PRO A 5 22.42 -4.41 -12.39
N THR A 6 23.13 -4.16 -13.49
CA THR A 6 23.21 -2.81 -14.07
C THR A 6 21.94 -2.51 -14.84
N THR A 7 21.58 -3.36 -15.80
CA THR A 7 20.36 -3.21 -16.59
C THR A 7 19.10 -3.15 -15.72
N ALA A 8 19.02 -3.97 -14.66
CA ALA A 8 17.88 -3.95 -13.74
C ALA A 8 17.72 -2.60 -13.01
N ARG A 9 18.83 -1.93 -12.67
CA ARG A 9 18.81 -0.61 -12.03
C ARG A 9 18.47 0.48 -13.02
N ASP A 10 19.05 0.42 -14.21
CA ASP A 10 18.81 1.43 -15.26
C ASP A 10 17.32 1.50 -15.60
N PHE A 11 16.65 0.36 -15.81
CA PHE A 11 15.21 0.33 -16.12
C PHE A 11 14.33 0.82 -14.96
N HIS A 12 14.72 0.55 -13.70
CA HIS A 12 14.02 1.12 -12.55
C HIS A 12 14.19 2.65 -12.50
N ASP A 13 15.40 3.13 -12.79
CA ASP A 13 15.80 4.54 -12.61
C ASP A 13 15.34 5.45 -13.75
N GLU A 14 14.99 4.90 -14.91
CA GLU A 14 14.36 5.64 -16.02
C GLU A 14 13.15 6.47 -15.58
N THR A 15 12.37 5.95 -14.63
CA THR A 15 11.15 6.61 -14.11
C THR A 15 11.24 7.01 -12.65
N LEU A 16 12.14 6.41 -11.88
CA LEU A 16 12.33 6.67 -10.44
C LEU A 16 13.83 6.85 -10.08
N PRO A 17 14.51 7.91 -10.56
CA PRO A 17 15.95 8.08 -10.39
C PRO A 17 16.36 8.47 -8.96
N ALA A 18 15.44 9.06 -8.19
CA ALA A 18 15.73 9.57 -6.85
C ALA A 18 16.26 8.48 -5.91
N GLY A 19 17.24 8.80 -5.08
CA GLY A 19 17.82 7.86 -4.12
C GLY A 19 16.78 7.25 -3.18
N ALA A 20 15.77 8.03 -2.78
CA ALA A 20 14.66 7.56 -1.94
C ALA A 20 13.83 6.43 -2.58
N ALA A 21 13.80 6.33 -3.91
CA ALA A 21 13.07 5.27 -4.60
C ALA A 21 13.69 3.88 -4.39
N LYS A 22 15.01 3.79 -4.12
CA LYS A 22 15.71 2.52 -3.89
C LYS A 22 15.28 1.82 -2.60
N THR A 23 14.65 2.56 -1.69
CA THR A 23 14.11 2.06 -0.42
C THR A 23 12.59 2.19 -0.35
N ALA A 24 11.95 2.64 -1.43
CA ALA A 24 10.50 2.78 -1.48
C ALA A 24 9.81 1.42 -1.57
N HIS A 25 8.67 1.29 -0.89
CA HIS A 25 7.82 0.09 -0.96
C HIS A 25 6.88 0.12 -2.18
N PHE A 26 7.40 0.53 -3.34
CA PHE A 26 6.71 0.46 -4.63
C PHE A 26 7.71 0.61 -5.78
N CYS A 27 7.31 0.16 -6.97
CA CYS A 27 7.99 0.46 -8.23
C CYS A 27 7.12 1.38 -9.11
N SER A 28 7.66 1.80 -10.24
CA SER A 28 6.97 2.70 -11.18
C SER A 28 5.70 2.13 -11.80
N MET A 29 5.54 0.80 -11.79
CA MET A 29 4.36 0.16 -12.39
C MET A 29 3.07 0.40 -11.60
N CYS A 30 3.14 0.33 -10.27
CA CYS A 30 1.95 0.38 -9.41
C CYS A 30 1.85 1.67 -8.58
N GLY A 31 2.97 2.37 -8.40
CA GLY A 31 3.01 3.57 -7.57
C GLY A 31 2.74 3.31 -6.07
N PRO A 32 2.74 4.37 -5.25
CA PRO A 32 2.76 4.26 -3.78
C PRO A 32 1.47 3.73 -3.14
N HIS A 33 0.34 3.86 -3.83
CA HIS A 33 -0.98 3.51 -3.31
C HIS A 33 -1.49 2.13 -3.77
N PHE A 34 -0.96 1.59 -4.87
CA PHE A 34 -1.49 0.37 -5.50
C PHE A 34 -0.47 -0.77 -5.61
N CYS A 35 0.69 -0.65 -4.99
CA CYS A 35 1.67 -1.74 -4.97
C CYS A 35 1.13 -2.94 -4.17
N SER A 36 0.84 -4.04 -4.87
CA SER A 36 0.27 -5.26 -4.28
C SER A 36 1.12 -5.81 -3.13
N MET A 37 2.44 -5.86 -3.30
CA MET A 37 3.35 -6.36 -2.26
C MET A 37 3.27 -5.53 -0.97
N LYS A 38 3.22 -4.20 -1.09
CA LYS A 38 3.07 -3.29 0.06
C LYS A 38 1.71 -3.48 0.73
N ILE A 39 0.62 -3.54 -0.06
CA ILE A 39 -0.72 -3.76 0.46
C ILE A 39 -0.80 -5.07 1.25
N SER A 40 -0.27 -6.17 0.70
CA SER A 40 -0.23 -7.45 1.41
C SER A 40 0.61 -7.38 2.70
N GLN A 41 1.73 -6.66 2.68
CA GLN A 41 2.54 -6.46 3.89
C GLN A 41 1.78 -5.64 4.95
N ASP A 42 1.04 -4.62 4.53
CA ASP A 42 0.22 -3.79 5.42
C ASP A 42 -0.92 -4.59 6.06
N VAL A 43 -1.60 -5.46 5.29
CA VAL A 43 -2.64 -6.38 5.82
C VAL A 43 -2.05 -7.35 6.84
N ARG A 44 -0.88 -7.94 6.56
CA ARG A 44 -0.20 -8.84 7.51
C ARG A 44 0.20 -8.14 8.79
N ARG A 45 0.71 -6.91 8.67
CA ARG A 45 1.08 -6.09 9.83
C ARG A 45 -0.15 -5.78 10.68
N TYR A 46 -1.23 -5.35 10.05
CA TYR A 46 -2.50 -5.10 10.73
C TYR A 46 -3.01 -6.36 11.45
N ALA A 47 -3.01 -7.52 10.78
CA ALA A 47 -3.41 -8.79 11.39
C ALA A 47 -2.57 -9.13 12.64
N ALA A 48 -1.24 -8.95 12.56
CA ALA A 48 -0.34 -9.17 13.69
C ALA A 48 -0.59 -8.19 14.85
N GLU A 49 -0.84 -6.91 14.56
CA GLU A 49 -1.17 -5.89 15.56
C GLU A 49 -2.51 -6.16 16.27
N GLN A 50 -3.48 -6.71 15.54
CA GLN A 50 -4.79 -7.10 16.08
C GLN A 50 -4.79 -8.51 16.72
N GLY A 51 -3.71 -9.28 16.58
CA GLY A 51 -3.61 -10.64 17.11
C GLY A 51 -4.54 -11.65 16.43
N VAL A 52 -4.88 -11.44 15.15
CA VAL A 52 -5.77 -12.29 14.36
C VAL A 52 -5.07 -12.80 13.09
N ASP A 53 -5.66 -13.77 12.40
CA ASP A 53 -5.15 -14.21 11.09
C ASP A 53 -5.53 -13.23 9.96
N GLU A 54 -4.91 -13.40 8.79
CA GLU A 54 -5.11 -12.51 7.63
C GLU A 54 -6.57 -12.45 7.16
N THR A 55 -7.34 -13.53 7.27
CA THR A 55 -8.74 -13.56 6.81
C THR A 55 -9.64 -12.80 7.77
N ALA A 56 -9.49 -13.05 9.08
CA ALA A 56 -10.21 -12.31 10.12
C ALA A 56 -9.86 -10.81 10.12
N ALA A 57 -8.60 -10.46 9.82
CA ALA A 57 -8.16 -9.09 9.66
C ALA A 57 -8.88 -8.34 8.53
N LEU A 58 -9.12 -9.01 7.38
CA LEU A 58 -9.87 -8.40 6.28
C LEU A 58 -11.31 -8.08 6.67
N GLU A 59 -11.98 -9.01 7.34
CA GLU A 59 -13.36 -8.80 7.80
C GLU A 59 -13.44 -7.66 8.81
N LEU A 60 -12.52 -7.64 9.79
CA LEU A 60 -12.45 -6.58 10.80
C LEU A 60 -12.19 -5.20 10.16
N GLY A 61 -11.18 -5.09 9.30
CA GLY A 61 -10.86 -3.83 8.63
C GLY A 61 -12.00 -3.32 7.75
N MET A 62 -12.75 -4.21 7.09
CA MET A 62 -13.94 -3.84 6.32
C MET A 62 -15.09 -3.34 7.21
N GLN A 63 -15.28 -3.93 8.40
CA GLN A 63 -16.26 -3.47 9.37
C GLN A 63 -15.91 -2.06 9.88
N GLU A 64 -14.64 -1.83 10.23
CA GLU A 64 -14.14 -0.52 10.66
C GLU A 64 -14.34 0.56 9.60
N LYS A 65 -13.96 0.27 8.35
CA LYS A 65 -14.15 1.21 7.23
C LYS A 65 -15.62 1.47 6.91
N SER A 66 -16.48 0.47 7.08
CA SER A 66 -17.93 0.64 6.91
C SER A 66 -18.50 1.54 8.00
N ALA A 67 -18.07 1.39 9.24
CA ALA A 67 -18.47 2.27 10.35
C ALA A 67 -18.00 3.71 10.11
N GLU A 68 -16.75 3.91 9.69
CA GLU A 68 -16.18 5.22 9.33
C GLU A 68 -17.00 5.89 8.21
N PHE A 69 -17.34 5.14 7.16
CA PHE A 69 -18.13 5.66 6.04
C PHE A 69 -19.53 6.13 6.49
N VAL A 70 -20.20 5.36 7.36
CA VAL A 70 -21.50 5.73 7.92
C VAL A 70 -21.39 6.96 8.81
N GLU A 71 -20.37 7.04 9.66
CA GLU A 71 -20.10 8.20 10.54
C GLU A 71 -19.86 9.48 9.72
N GLN A 72 -19.16 9.37 8.58
CA GLN A 72 -18.92 10.47 7.65
C GLN A 72 -20.14 10.80 6.76
N GLY A 73 -21.31 10.23 7.07
CA GLY A 73 -22.58 10.54 6.41
C GLY A 73 -22.80 9.79 5.10
N GLY A 74 -22.10 8.68 4.87
CA GLY A 74 -22.26 7.81 3.71
C GLY A 74 -21.85 8.45 2.39
N ARG A 75 -20.81 9.29 2.41
CA ARG A 75 -20.36 10.07 1.25
C ARG A 75 -19.01 9.56 0.74
N VAL A 76 -18.92 9.32 -0.56
CA VAL A 76 -17.66 8.96 -1.23
C VAL A 76 -16.77 10.20 -1.41
N TYR A 77 -17.38 11.37 -1.63
CA TYR A 77 -16.67 12.63 -1.77
C TYR A 77 -16.68 13.40 -0.46
N LEU A 78 -15.53 13.48 0.18
CA LEU A 78 -15.32 14.29 1.38
C LEU A 78 -15.03 15.75 0.99
N PRO A 79 -15.46 16.73 1.79
CA PRO A 79 -15.09 18.12 1.55
C PRO A 79 -13.56 18.25 1.60
N VAL A 80 -13.00 18.95 0.61
CA VAL A 80 -11.58 19.29 0.63
C VAL A 80 -11.38 20.28 1.78
N VAL A 81 -10.66 19.85 2.80
CA VAL A 81 -10.20 20.73 3.87
C VAL A 81 -8.89 21.37 3.41
N ASP A 82 -8.89 22.71 3.37
CA ASP A 82 -7.71 23.53 3.05
C ASP A 82 -6.63 23.41 4.14
#